data_AF-A0A7J5ELV5-F1
#
_entry.id   AF-A0A7J5ELV5-F1
#
_cell.length_a   1.000
_cell.length_b   1.000
_cell.length_c   1.000
_cell.angle_alpha   90.00
_cell.angle_beta   90.00
_cell.angle_gamma   90.00
#
_symmetry.space_group_name_H-M   'P 1'
#
loop_
_entity.id
_entity.type
_entity.pdbx_description
1 polymer ?
#
loop_
_entity_poly.entity_id
_entity_poly.type
_entity_poly.pdbx_seq_one_letter_code
_entity_poly.pdbx_strand_id
1 'polypeptide(L)'
;MRSKHTHPDLSAAIETLAELAGDEVAALVLNHLELSRHVGVQLMEREVTHLAGERHSHDKPHQGRYSRWGRNPGSLAVGGQKLPVAVPRVYDAETGKTFSPQIYHEMRQAAEPPTYVIESLFRGLGSRNLELVTEALMDSFGLSKSRVSEL
;
A
#
# COMPACT_ATOMS: atom_id res chain seq x y z
N MET A 1 -33.63 2.75 -7.75
CA MET A 1 -33.22 4.07 -7.20
C MET A 1 -32.03 3.84 -6.27
N ARG A 2 -30.80 4.14 -6.72
CA ARG A 2 -29.63 4.18 -5.85
C ARG A 2 -29.37 5.65 -5.50
N SER A 3 -29.52 5.99 -4.24
CA SER A 3 -29.23 7.30 -3.67
C SER A 3 -27.78 7.67 -4.01
N LYS A 4 -27.60 8.75 -4.79
CA LYS A 4 -26.31 9.42 -4.92
C LYS A 4 -26.11 10.19 -3.61
N HIS A 5 -25.38 9.61 -2.67
CA HIS A 5 -24.84 10.39 -1.57
C HIS A 5 -23.76 11.30 -2.15
N THR A 6 -24.18 12.52 -2.51
CA THR A 6 -23.27 13.62 -2.81
C THR A 6 -22.50 13.90 -1.53
N HIS A 7 -21.25 13.45 -1.49
CA HIS A 7 -20.31 13.87 -0.45
C HIS A 7 -20.23 15.40 -0.47
N PRO A 8 -20.23 16.07 0.69
CA PRO A 8 -20.05 17.52 0.77
C PRO A 8 -18.82 17.90 -0.05
N ASP A 9 -18.93 19.02 -0.77
CA ASP A 9 -17.99 19.48 -1.79
C ASP A 9 -16.55 19.19 -1.35
N LEU A 10 -15.95 18.18 -1.99
CA LEU A 10 -14.61 17.70 -1.66
C LEU A 10 -13.61 18.86 -1.73
N SER A 11 -13.89 19.86 -2.57
CA SER A 11 -13.13 21.11 -2.68
C SER A 11 -13.12 21.90 -1.37
N ALA A 12 -14.27 22.09 -0.72
CA ALA A 12 -14.37 22.83 0.53
C ALA A 12 -13.72 22.08 1.70
N ALA A 13 -13.83 20.74 1.71
CA ALA A 13 -13.14 19.92 2.69
C ALA A 13 -11.61 19.99 2.53
N ILE A 14 -11.13 20.00 1.28
CA ILE A 14 -9.71 20.14 0.92
C ILE A 14 -9.16 21.51 1.35
N GLU A 15 -9.88 22.60 1.07
CA GLU A 15 -9.49 23.96 1.46
C GLU A 15 -9.39 24.09 2.99
N THR A 16 -10.39 23.56 3.70
CA THR A 16 -10.40 23.57 5.18
C THR A 16 -9.23 22.76 5.77
N LEU A 17 -8.89 21.63 5.15
CA LEU A 17 -7.76 20.79 5.55
C LEU A 17 -6.41 21.45 5.27
N ALA A 18 -6.30 22.20 4.18
CA ALA A 18 -5.11 23.00 3.86
C ALA A 18 -4.88 24.11 4.88
N GLU A 19 -5.94 24.81 5.27
CA GLU A 19 -5.88 25.88 6.28
C GLU A 19 -5.52 25.35 7.68
N LEU A 20 -6.00 24.16 8.06
CA LEU A 20 -5.81 23.61 9.42
C LEU A 20 -4.49 22.84 9.62
N ALA A 21 -3.99 22.18 8.58
CA ALA A 21 -2.84 21.27 8.71
C ALA A 21 -1.51 21.87 8.21
N GLY A 22 -1.56 23.03 7.53
CA GLY A 22 -0.44 23.61 6.80
C GLY A 22 -0.25 22.96 5.43
N ASP A 23 0.27 23.73 4.46
CA ASP A 23 0.35 23.34 3.04
C ASP A 23 1.05 21.99 2.80
N GLU A 24 2.07 21.66 3.59
CA GLU A 24 2.84 20.42 3.45
C GLU A 24 2.02 19.17 3.83
N VAL A 25 1.28 19.23 4.94
CA VAL A 25 0.44 18.10 5.41
C VAL A 25 -0.78 17.95 4.51
N ALA A 26 -1.34 19.07 4.05
CA ALA A 26 -2.43 19.08 3.10
C ALA A 26 -2.02 18.48 1.75
N ALA A 27 -0.86 18.87 1.21
CA ALA A 27 -0.30 18.29 0.00
C ALA A 27 -0.05 16.78 0.15
N LEU A 28 0.39 16.33 1.34
CA LEU A 28 0.62 14.92 1.62
C LEU A 28 -0.68 14.11 1.63
N VAL A 29 -1.75 14.62 2.23
CA VAL A 29 -3.05 13.91 2.23
C VAL A 29 -3.81 14.04 0.90
N LEU A 30 -3.65 15.16 0.19
CA LEU A 30 -4.13 15.29 -1.19
C LEU A 30 -3.50 14.23 -2.11
N ASN A 31 -2.26 13.85 -1.83
CA ASN A 31 -1.53 12.80 -2.56
C ASN A 31 -1.54 11.43 -1.85
N HIS A 32 -2.46 11.18 -0.91
CA HIS A 32 -2.48 9.93 -0.13
C HIS A 32 -2.54 8.66 -1.00
N LEU A 33 -3.17 8.73 -2.17
CA LEU A 33 -3.20 7.61 -3.12
C LEU A 33 -1.81 7.22 -3.60
N GLU A 34 -0.94 8.20 -3.86
CA GLU A 34 0.45 7.92 -4.24
C GLU A 34 1.24 7.35 -3.06
N LEU A 35 0.99 7.83 -1.84
CA LEU A 35 1.59 7.23 -0.63
C LEU A 35 1.17 5.79 -0.46
N SER A 36 -0.13 5.50 -0.55
CA SER A 36 -0.64 4.14 -0.51
C SER A 36 0.01 3.30 -1.61
N ARG A 37 0.09 3.81 -2.86
CA ARG A 37 0.78 3.12 -3.96
C ARG A 37 2.22 2.78 -3.60
N HIS A 38 2.97 3.73 -3.05
CA HIS A 38 4.35 3.51 -2.63
C HIS A 38 4.45 2.46 -1.53
N VAL A 39 3.61 2.53 -0.51
CA VAL A 39 3.57 1.54 0.57
C VAL A 39 3.27 0.15 0.03
N GLY A 40 2.24 0.00 -0.81
CA GLY A 40 1.91 -1.29 -1.43
C GLY A 40 3.05 -1.86 -2.26
N VAL A 41 3.77 -1.02 -3.02
CA VAL A 41 4.97 -1.42 -3.75
C VAL A 41 6.09 -1.89 -2.81
N GLN A 42 6.33 -1.17 -1.71
CA GLN A 42 7.35 -1.53 -0.73
C GLN A 42 7.03 -2.85 -0.01
N LEU A 43 5.76 -3.09 0.32
CA LEU A 43 5.32 -4.36 0.92
C LEU A 43 5.55 -5.55 -0.01
N MET A 44 5.20 -5.41 -1.30
CA MET A 44 5.49 -6.43 -2.30
C MET A 44 7.01 -6.66 -2.45
N GLU A 45 7.82 -5.60 -2.47
CA GLU A 45 9.27 -5.74 -2.58
C GLU A 45 9.91 -6.39 -1.35
N ARG A 46 9.38 -6.12 -0.14
CA ARG A 46 9.81 -6.78 1.09
C ARG A 46 9.60 -8.29 1.03
N GLU A 47 8.42 -8.73 0.63
CA GLU A 47 8.16 -10.18 0.47
C GLU A 47 9.09 -10.79 -0.60
N VAL A 48 9.34 -10.09 -1.71
CA VAL A 48 10.28 -10.56 -2.73
C VAL A 48 11.71 -10.63 -2.17
N THR A 49 12.13 -9.66 -1.35
CA THR A 49 13.43 -9.69 -0.67
C THR A 49 13.52 -10.86 0.31
N HIS A 50 12.46 -11.14 1.06
CA HIS A 50 12.39 -12.29 1.95
C HIS A 50 12.61 -13.61 1.19
N LEU A 51 11.95 -13.76 0.03
CA LEU A 51 12.01 -14.98 -0.77
C LEU A 51 13.32 -15.10 -1.58
N ALA A 52 13.71 -14.04 -2.29
CA ALA A 52 14.79 -14.09 -3.28
C ALA A 52 16.08 -13.40 -2.83
N GLY A 53 16.09 -12.79 -1.64
CA GLY A 53 17.20 -12.02 -1.11
C GLY A 53 17.26 -10.58 -1.64
N GLU A 54 18.24 -9.84 -1.12
CA GLU A 54 18.56 -8.50 -1.56
C GLU A 54 18.95 -8.45 -3.03
N ARG A 55 18.67 -7.31 -3.66
CA ARG A 55 19.02 -7.14 -5.07
C ARG A 55 20.53 -7.19 -5.23
N HIS A 56 20.99 -7.98 -6.21
CA HIS A 56 22.42 -8.21 -6.48
C HIS A 56 23.18 -8.96 -5.38
N SER A 57 22.50 -9.51 -4.37
CA SER A 57 23.14 -10.37 -3.38
C SER A 57 23.51 -11.73 -3.99
N HIS A 58 24.71 -12.20 -3.66
CA HIS A 58 25.14 -13.57 -3.92
C HIS A 58 24.72 -14.53 -2.82
N ASP A 59 24.46 -14.02 -1.60
CA ASP A 59 23.87 -14.79 -0.51
C ASP A 59 22.35 -14.83 -0.70
N LYS A 60 21.83 -16.02 -1.00
CA LYS A 60 20.42 -16.22 -1.37
C LYS A 60 19.67 -17.00 -0.29
N PRO A 61 18.55 -16.48 0.21
CA PRO A 61 17.61 -17.24 1.02
C PRO A 61 17.12 -18.50 0.32
N HIS A 62 16.56 -19.43 1.10
CA HIS A 62 15.95 -20.67 0.60
C HIS A 62 16.85 -21.44 -0.39
N GLN A 63 18.17 -21.44 -0.15
CA GLN A 63 19.17 -22.12 -1.00
C GLN A 63 19.11 -21.69 -2.48
N GLY A 64 18.66 -20.46 -2.75
CA GLY A 64 18.53 -19.94 -4.11
C GLY A 64 17.34 -20.47 -4.91
N ARG A 65 16.37 -21.13 -4.25
CA ARG A 65 15.13 -21.59 -4.88
C ARG A 65 14.38 -20.49 -5.62
N TYR A 66 14.28 -19.31 -5.03
CA TYR A 66 13.53 -18.20 -5.58
C TYR A 66 14.43 -17.16 -6.25
N SER A 67 13.96 -16.55 -7.33
CA SER A 67 14.68 -15.49 -8.05
C SER A 67 13.73 -14.42 -8.56
N ARG A 68 14.19 -13.16 -8.60
CA ARG A 68 13.42 -12.03 -9.15
C ARG A 68 13.28 -12.19 -10.67
N TRP A 69 12.07 -12.03 -11.22
CA TRP A 69 11.76 -12.35 -12.62
C TRP A 69 11.10 -11.21 -13.41
N GLY A 70 11.21 -9.97 -12.93
CA GLY A 70 10.60 -8.78 -13.55
C GLY A 70 9.25 -8.41 -12.94
N ARG A 71 8.40 -7.73 -13.71
CA ARG A 71 7.11 -7.18 -13.23
C ARG A 71 5.98 -7.40 -14.24
N ASN A 72 4.75 -7.51 -13.74
CA ASN A 72 3.52 -7.48 -14.52
C ASN A 72 2.71 -6.22 -14.19
N PRO A 73 1.92 -5.69 -15.15
CA PRO A 73 0.91 -4.68 -14.82
C PRO A 73 -0.16 -5.26 -13.90
N GLY A 74 -0.55 -4.50 -12.88
CA GLY A 74 -1.61 -4.85 -11.95
C GLY A 74 -2.23 -3.61 -11.32
N SER A 75 -3.06 -3.79 -10.31
CA SER A 75 -3.70 -2.67 -9.60
C SER A 75 -3.99 -3.00 -8.14
N LEU A 76 -3.86 -2.01 -7.26
CA LEU A 76 -4.31 -2.07 -5.88
C LEU A 76 -5.64 -1.30 -5.73
N ALA A 77 -6.52 -1.76 -4.85
CA ALA A 77 -7.74 -1.03 -4.50
C ALA A 77 -7.47 -0.21 -3.23
N VAL A 78 -7.65 1.11 -3.30
CA VAL A 78 -7.47 2.02 -2.16
C VAL A 78 -8.56 3.07 -2.22
N GLY A 79 -9.34 3.20 -1.15
CA GLY A 79 -10.37 4.23 -1.02
C GLY A 79 -11.41 4.22 -2.14
N GLY A 80 -11.81 3.04 -2.62
CA GLY A 80 -12.73 2.88 -3.76
C GLY A 80 -12.10 3.19 -5.13
N GLN A 81 -10.82 3.54 -5.19
CA GLN A 81 -10.07 3.78 -6.43
C GLN A 81 -9.14 2.61 -6.76
N LYS A 82 -8.88 2.41 -8.07
CA LYS A 82 -7.91 1.43 -8.56
C LYS A 82 -6.61 2.12 -8.94
N LEU A 83 -5.54 1.82 -8.21
CA LEU A 83 -4.21 2.36 -8.41
C LEU A 83 -3.37 1.41 -9.26
N PRO A 84 -2.96 1.78 -10.49
CA PRO A 84 -2.11 0.92 -11.33
C PRO A 84 -0.71 0.71 -10.74
N VAL A 85 -0.25 -0.53 -10.62
CA VAL A 85 1.07 -0.85 -10.07
C VAL A 85 1.82 -1.85 -10.93
N ALA A 86 3.16 -1.78 -10.90
CA ALA A 86 4.03 -2.78 -11.51
C ALA A 86 4.34 -3.87 -10.47
N VAL A 87 3.55 -4.93 -10.49
CA VAL A 87 3.59 -6.06 -9.55
C VAL A 87 4.84 -6.89 -9.82
N PRO A 88 5.76 -7.06 -8.85
CA PRO A 88 6.94 -7.88 -9.06
C PRO A 88 6.58 -9.36 -9.22
N ARG A 89 7.48 -10.10 -9.86
CA ARG A 89 7.36 -11.54 -10.08
C ARG A 89 8.53 -12.26 -9.44
N VAL A 90 8.22 -13.40 -8.85
CA VAL A 90 9.18 -14.36 -8.31
C VAL A 90 9.14 -15.61 -9.16
N TYR A 91 10.30 -16.10 -9.58
CA TYR A 91 10.49 -17.39 -10.22
C TYR A 91 10.86 -18.42 -9.17
N ASP A 92 10.18 -19.57 -9.19
CA ASP A 92 10.49 -20.74 -8.37
C ASP A 92 11.23 -21.78 -9.22
N ALA A 93 12.49 -22.03 -8.89
CA ALA A 93 13.34 -22.97 -9.61
C ALA A 93 12.90 -24.43 -9.46
N GLU A 94 12.19 -24.78 -8.37
CA GLU A 94 11.71 -26.16 -8.17
C GLU A 94 10.50 -26.46 -9.06
N THR A 95 9.58 -25.50 -9.19
CA THR A 95 8.35 -25.70 -9.95
C THR A 95 8.44 -25.22 -11.40
N GLY A 96 9.47 -24.42 -11.73
CA GLY A 96 9.66 -23.82 -13.05
C GLY A 96 8.64 -22.73 -13.39
N LYS A 97 7.95 -22.18 -12.38
CA LYS A 97 6.85 -21.24 -12.56
C LYS A 97 7.15 -19.87 -11.95
N THR A 98 6.49 -18.86 -12.50
CA THR A 98 6.52 -17.49 -11.97
C THR A 98 5.22 -17.18 -11.25
N PHE A 99 5.30 -16.52 -10.10
CA PHE A 99 4.15 -16.07 -9.31
C PHE A 99 4.32 -14.61 -8.86
N SER A 100 3.22 -13.99 -8.45
CA SER A 100 3.22 -12.68 -7.80
C SER A 100 3.26 -12.86 -6.28
N PRO A 101 3.85 -11.93 -5.51
CA PRO A 101 3.89 -12.02 -4.05
C PRO A 101 2.51 -12.24 -3.43
N GLN A 102 2.43 -13.00 -2.35
CA GLN A 102 1.18 -13.30 -1.68
C GLN A 102 0.52 -12.03 -1.12
N ILE A 103 1.31 -11.09 -0.61
CA ILE A 103 0.83 -9.80 -0.09
C ILE A 103 0.08 -8.99 -1.16
N TYR A 104 0.45 -9.13 -2.44
CA TYR A 104 -0.30 -8.50 -3.53
C TYR A 104 -1.73 -9.04 -3.62
N HIS A 105 -1.89 -10.36 -3.46
CA HIS A 105 -3.21 -10.99 -3.50
C HIS A 105 -4.07 -10.58 -2.30
N GLU A 106 -3.47 -10.49 -1.11
CA GLU A 106 -4.10 -10.00 0.12
C GLU A 106 -4.59 -8.54 -0.06
N MET A 107 -3.70 -7.62 -0.46
CA MET A 107 -4.05 -6.21 -0.68
C MET A 107 -5.08 -6.00 -1.80
N ARG A 108 -5.11 -6.88 -2.81
CA ARG A 108 -6.08 -6.81 -3.91
C ARG A 108 -7.48 -7.28 -3.49
N GLN A 109 -7.56 -8.18 -2.52
CA GLN A 109 -8.82 -8.74 -2.01
C GLN A 109 -9.40 -7.94 -0.84
N ALA A 110 -8.59 -7.10 -0.19
CA ALA A 110 -9.04 -6.24 0.88
C ALA A 110 -10.20 -5.33 0.45
N ALA A 111 -11.21 -5.24 1.32
CA ALA A 111 -12.39 -4.41 1.11
C ALA A 111 -12.02 -2.91 1.07
N GLU A 112 -12.95 -2.07 0.60
CA GLU A 112 -12.78 -0.62 0.64
C GLU A 112 -12.37 -0.18 2.05
N PRO A 113 -11.34 0.65 2.17
CA PRO A 113 -10.85 1.03 3.46
C PRO A 113 -11.88 1.92 4.16
N PRO A 114 -12.05 1.72 5.47
CA PRO A 114 -13.06 2.44 6.23
C PRO A 114 -12.74 3.95 6.25
N THR A 115 -13.79 4.78 6.26
CA THR A 115 -13.69 6.25 6.20
C THR A 115 -12.74 6.85 7.25
N TYR A 116 -12.52 6.15 8.38
CA TYR A 116 -11.61 6.60 9.45
C TYR A 116 -10.14 6.62 9.03
N VAL A 117 -9.73 5.93 7.95
CA VAL A 117 -8.33 5.90 7.49
C VAL A 117 -7.82 7.31 7.21
N ILE A 118 -8.62 8.13 6.53
CA ILE A 118 -8.27 9.51 6.21
C ILE A 118 -8.18 10.35 7.49
N GLU A 119 -9.11 10.16 8.44
CA GLU A 119 -9.09 10.87 9.72
C GLU A 119 -7.82 10.51 10.54
N SER A 120 -7.47 9.22 10.61
CA SER A 120 -6.28 8.74 11.31
C SER A 120 -4.99 9.22 10.65
N LEU A 121 -4.95 9.32 9.32
CA LEU A 121 -3.84 9.93 8.58
C LEU A 121 -3.67 11.41 8.97
N PHE A 122 -4.75 12.20 8.93
CA PHE A 122 -4.70 13.61 9.32
C PHE A 122 -4.27 13.80 10.77
N ARG A 123 -4.86 13.03 11.68
CA ARG A 123 -4.54 13.06 13.11
C ARG A 123 -3.09 12.68 13.35
N GLY A 124 -2.61 11.63 12.69
CA GLY A 124 -1.24 11.14 12.84
C GLY A 124 -0.21 12.12 12.31
N LEU A 125 -0.45 12.71 11.14
CA LEU A 125 0.46 13.70 10.55
C LEU A 125 0.51 14.99 11.38
N GLY A 126 -0.65 15.53 11.79
CA GLY A 126 -0.73 16.75 12.61
C GLY A 126 -0.11 16.59 14.00
N SER A 127 -0.14 15.38 14.56
CA SER A 127 0.47 15.06 15.87
C SER A 127 1.88 14.46 15.78
N ARG A 128 2.45 14.34 14.57
CA ARG A 128 3.71 13.61 14.30
C ARG A 128 3.71 12.16 14.84
N ASN A 129 2.54 11.56 14.95
CA ASN A 129 2.37 10.18 15.35
C ASN A 129 2.41 9.28 14.09
N LEU A 130 3.63 8.90 13.70
CA LEU A 130 3.87 8.05 12.53
C LEU A 130 3.33 6.62 12.70
N GLU A 131 3.17 6.14 13.93
CA GLU A 131 2.57 4.83 14.20
C GLU A 131 1.10 4.81 13.77
N LEU A 132 0.34 5.84 14.15
CA LEU A 132 -1.05 6.02 13.74
C LEU A 132 -1.20 6.16 12.21
N VAL A 133 -0.27 6.86 11.56
CA VAL A 133 -0.23 6.99 10.09
C VAL A 133 0.00 5.61 9.45
N THR A 134 0.95 4.84 9.98
CA THR A 134 1.29 3.53 9.46
C THR A 134 0.13 2.55 9.61
N GLU A 135 -0.54 2.56 10.77
CA GLU A 135 -1.73 1.74 11.02
C GLU A 135 -2.88 2.09 10.08
N ALA A 136 -3.16 3.38 9.87
CA ALA A 136 -4.16 3.82 8.90
C ALA A 136 -3.84 3.36 7.47
N LEU A 137 -2.57 3.40 7.05
CA LEU A 137 -2.16 2.92 5.73
C LEU A 137 -2.27 1.40 5.60
N MET A 138 -1.95 0.63 6.65
CA MET A 138 -2.11 -0.82 6.65
C MET A 138 -3.59 -1.23 6.57
N ASP A 139 -4.42 -0.59 7.37
CA ASP A 139 -5.88 -0.74 7.33
C ASP A 139 -6.43 -0.36 5.95
N SER A 140 -5.79 0.60 5.27
CA SER A 140 -6.19 1.00 3.91
C SER A 140 -6.11 -0.14 2.89
N PHE A 141 -5.25 -1.12 3.17
CA PHE A 141 -5.02 -2.33 2.40
C PHE A 141 -5.59 -3.59 3.06
N GLY A 142 -6.35 -3.46 4.16
CA GLY A 142 -6.87 -4.58 4.94
C GLY A 142 -5.79 -5.48 5.56
N LEU A 143 -4.59 -4.94 5.83
CA LEU A 143 -3.48 -5.68 6.39
C LEU A 143 -3.35 -5.43 7.89
N SER A 144 -3.01 -6.47 8.66
CA SER A 144 -2.68 -6.33 10.08
C SER A 144 -1.21 -5.96 10.29
N LYS A 145 -0.91 -5.33 11.43
CA LYS A 145 0.48 -5.02 11.86
C LYS A 145 1.35 -6.28 11.99
N SER A 146 0.77 -7.37 12.52
CA SER A 146 1.50 -8.64 12.63
C SER A 146 1.89 -9.20 11.26
N ARG A 147 0.99 -9.08 10.27
CA ARG A 147 1.25 -9.57 8.91
C ARG A 147 2.40 -8.83 8.26
N VAL A 148 2.50 -7.52 8.47
CA VAL A 148 3.61 -6.72 7.94
C VAL A 148 4.93 -7.05 8.63
N SER A 149 4.92 -7.34 9.92
CA SER A 149 6.13 -7.75 10.67
C SER A 149 6.65 -9.14 10.27
N GLU A 150 5.82 -9.99 9.66
CA GLU A 150 6.20 -11.32 9.15
C GLU A 150 6.92 -11.28 7.79
N LEU A 151 6.84 -10.14 7.07
CA LEU A 151 7.51 -9.93 5.79
C LEU A 151 8.99 -9.58 5.98
#